data_AF-A0A392SJ05-F1
#
_entry.id   AF-A0A392SJ05-F1
#
_cell.length_a   1.000
_cell.length_b   1.000
_cell.length_c   1.000
_cell.angle_alpha   90.00
_cell.angle_beta   90.00
_cell.angle_gamma   90.00
#
_symmetry.space_group_name_H-M   'P 1'
#
loop_
_entity.id
_entity.type
_entity.pdbx_description
1 polymer ?
#
loop_
_entity_poly.entity_id
_entity_poly.type
_entity_poly.pdbx_seq_one_letter_code
_entity_poly.pdbx_strand_id
1 'polypeptide(L)'
;FTDEITHLRAQVATHKDQLASSLKDKEDAVSQRDALSGEKAALEELVEGLQIEVRARYDSGFQFALEQVKIAFPDLDESKLGELDALNKIVDGKLVPFAPADAA
;
A
#
# COMPACT_ATOMS: atom_id res chain seq x y z
N PHE A 1 -8.80 18.01 61.90
CA PHE A 1 -8.70 19.24 61.10
C PHE A 1 -7.29 19.53 60.57
N THR A 2 -6.25 19.70 61.41
CA THR A 2 -4.88 20.04 60.92
C THR A 2 -4.22 18.94 60.07
N ASP A 3 -4.39 17.68 60.45
CA ASP A 3 -3.80 16.55 59.72
C ASP A 3 -4.46 16.33 58.36
N GLU A 4 -5.78 16.50 58.26
CA GLU A 4 -6.53 16.42 57.00
C GLU A 4 -6.09 17.52 56.02
N ILE A 5 -5.90 18.74 56.51
CA ILE A 5 -5.40 19.86 55.68
C ILE A 5 -3.98 19.56 55.17
N THR A 6 -3.13 18.96 55.99
CA THR A 6 -1.75 18.59 55.59
C THR A 6 -1.77 17.48 54.54
N HIS A 7 -2.62 16.47 54.73
CA HIS A 7 -2.81 15.37 53.79
C HIS A 7 -3.37 15.85 52.44
N LEU A 8 -4.40 16.70 52.44
CA LEU A 8 -4.94 17.28 51.20
C LEU A 8 -3.88 18.11 50.45
N ARG A 9 -3.06 18.89 51.15
CA ARG A 9 -1.97 19.66 50.51
C ARG A 9 -0.93 18.76 49.84
N ALA A 10 -0.57 17.65 50.48
CA ALA A 10 0.34 16.67 49.88
C ALA A 10 -0.25 16.03 48.61
N GLN A 11 -1.53 15.64 48.63
CA GLN A 11 -2.22 15.12 47.45
C GLN A 11 -2.28 16.15 46.30
N VAL A 12 -2.59 17.41 46.61
CA VAL A 12 -2.61 18.49 45.60
C VAL A 12 -1.23 18.68 44.95
N ALA A 13 -0.15 18.59 45.73
CA ALA A 13 1.20 18.66 45.20
C ALA A 13 1.49 17.48 44.26
N THR A 14 1.18 16.25 44.67
CA THR A 14 1.36 15.05 43.82
C THR A 14 0.53 15.12 42.54
N HIS A 15 -0.74 15.51 42.62
CA HIS A 15 -1.61 15.62 41.44
C HIS A 15 -1.12 16.71 40.47
N LYS A 16 -0.56 17.81 40.99
CA LYS A 16 0.04 18.86 40.18
C LYS A 16 1.25 18.34 39.38
N ASP A 17 2.12 17.57 40.01
CA ASP A 17 3.30 17.00 39.35
C ASP A 17 2.90 15.95 38.30
N GLN A 18 1.90 15.11 38.61
CA GLN A 18 1.32 14.16 37.66
C GLN A 18 0.70 14.86 36.45
N LEU A 19 -0.03 15.96 36.67
CA LEU A 19 -0.61 16.75 35.59
C LEU A 19 0.47 17.37 34.70
N ALA A 20 1.55 17.88 35.30
CA ALA A 20 2.68 18.42 34.55
C ALA A 20 3.38 17.34 33.69
N SER A 21 3.60 16.15 34.26
CA SER A 21 4.17 15.02 33.50
C SER A 21 3.26 14.59 32.35
N SER A 22 1.96 14.38 32.63
CA SER A 22 1.01 13.95 31.63
C SER A 22 0.83 14.96 30.50
N LEU A 23 0.94 16.26 30.80
CA LEU A 23 0.87 17.31 29.78
C LEU A 23 2.07 17.26 28.83
N LYS A 24 3.27 17.03 29.38
CA LYS A 24 4.49 16.85 28.58
C LYS A 24 4.41 15.61 27.70
N ASP A 25 4.01 14.46 28.26
CA ASP A 25 3.88 13.22 27.49
C ASP A 25 2.88 13.38 26.33
N LYS A 26 1.80 14.15 26.56
CA LYS A 26 0.83 14.45 25.51
C LYS A 26 1.42 15.34 24.40
N GLU A 27 2.24 16.33 24.75
CA GLU A 27 2.91 17.19 23.77
C GLU A 27 3.90 16.41 22.90
N ASP A 28 4.68 15.51 23.52
CA ASP A 28 5.59 14.61 22.81
C ASP A 28 4.83 13.65 21.90
N ALA A 29 3.72 13.08 22.38
CA ALA A 29 2.87 12.19 21.59
C ALA A 29 2.20 12.90 20.39
N VAL A 30 1.78 14.17 20.57
CA VAL A 30 1.24 14.98 19.46
C VAL A 30 2.31 15.22 18.41
N SER A 31 3.53 15.56 18.83
CA SER A 31 4.66 15.76 17.91
C SER A 31 5.00 14.49 17.11
N GLN A 32 5.02 13.32 17.77
CA GLN A 32 5.23 12.03 17.10
C GLN A 32 4.11 11.71 16.11
N ARG A 33 2.85 11.95 16.48
CA ARG A 33 1.70 11.74 15.60
C ARG A 33 1.81 12.62 14.34
N ASP A 34 2.20 13.88 14.49
CA ASP A 34 2.29 14.81 13.37
C ASP A 34 3.42 14.41 12.40
N ALA A 35 4.56 13.94 12.93
CA ALA A 35 5.62 13.35 12.11
C ALA A 35 5.16 12.11 11.34
N LEU A 36 4.50 11.16 12.02
CA LEU A 36 3.95 9.96 11.39
C LEU A 36 2.89 10.28 10.34
N SER A 37 2.08 11.33 10.56
CA SER A 37 1.10 11.78 9.59
C SER A 37 1.76 12.31 8.32
N GLY A 38 2.89 13.01 8.44
CA GLY A 38 3.69 13.47 7.30
C GLY A 38 4.31 12.31 6.52
N GLU A 39 4.91 11.35 7.21
CA GLU A 39 5.48 10.15 6.59
C GLU A 39 4.42 9.32 5.87
N LYS A 40 3.23 9.18 6.47
CA LYS A 40 2.10 8.49 5.84
C LYS A 40 1.72 9.14 4.51
N ALA A 41 1.57 10.47 4.48
CA ALA A 41 1.23 11.20 3.26
C ALA A 41 2.30 11.02 2.16
N ALA A 42 3.58 11.08 2.52
CA ALA A 42 4.68 10.84 1.59
C ALA A 42 4.69 9.41 1.04
N LEU A 43 4.34 8.42 1.87
CA LEU A 43 4.24 7.03 1.45
C LEU A 43 3.05 6.80 0.52
N GLU A 44 1.90 7.42 0.79
CA GLU A 44 0.72 7.39 -0.08
C GLU A 44 1.06 7.96 -1.47
N GLU A 45 1.73 9.11 -1.55
CA GLU A 45 2.20 9.70 -2.81
C GLU A 45 3.16 8.78 -3.57
N LEU A 46 4.13 8.18 -2.87
CA LEU A 46 5.09 7.26 -3.47
C LEU A 46 4.40 6.02 -4.06
N VAL A 47 3.40 5.48 -3.36
CA VAL A 47 2.62 4.32 -3.84
C VAL A 47 1.84 4.68 -5.10
N GLU A 48 1.18 5.84 -5.15
CA GLU A 48 0.47 6.30 -6.35
C GLU A 48 1.43 6.44 -7.54
N GLY A 49 2.60 7.06 -7.33
CA GLY A 49 3.62 7.20 -8.37
C GLY A 49 4.12 5.86 -8.91
N LEU A 50 4.44 4.93 -8.01
CA LEU A 50 4.86 3.56 -8.37
C LEU A 50 3.79 2.81 -9.16
N GLN A 51 2.51 2.91 -8.78
CA GLN A 51 1.42 2.26 -9.49
C GLN A 51 1.29 2.76 -10.93
N ILE A 52 1.43 4.07 -11.15
CA ILE A 52 1.41 4.68 -12.49
C ILE A 52 2.61 4.18 -13.32
N GLU A 53 3.81 4.22 -12.74
CA GLU A 53 5.04 3.80 -13.43
C GLU A 53 5.02 2.32 -13.81
N VAL A 54 4.60 1.45 -12.88
CA VAL A 54 4.51 0.01 -13.12
C VAL A 54 3.52 -0.28 -14.24
N ARG A 55 2.33 0.32 -14.21
CA ARG A 55 1.34 0.18 -15.29
C ARG A 55 1.93 0.61 -16.63
N ALA A 56 2.54 1.79 -16.69
CA ALA A 56 3.13 2.31 -17.93
C ALA A 56 4.24 1.41 -18.47
N ARG A 57 5.08 0.82 -17.60
CA ARG A 57 6.12 -0.14 -18.00
C ARG A 57 5.54 -1.44 -18.52
N TYR A 58 4.52 -1.99 -17.87
CA TYR A 58 3.86 -3.21 -18.36
C TYR A 58 3.16 -2.96 -19.70
N ASP A 59 2.41 -1.87 -19.83
CA ASP A 59 1.72 -1.52 -21.07
C ASP A 59 2.72 -1.33 -22.23
N SER A 60 3.77 -0.54 -22.02
CA SER A 60 4.80 -0.30 -23.05
C SER A 60 5.59 -1.56 -23.40
N GLY A 61 5.99 -2.36 -22.41
CA GLY A 61 6.70 -3.62 -22.63
C GLY A 61 5.84 -4.66 -23.37
N PHE A 62 4.55 -4.74 -23.03
CA PHE A 62 3.60 -5.61 -23.72
C PHE A 62 3.39 -5.17 -25.18
N GLN A 63 3.12 -3.88 -25.42
CA GLN A 63 2.98 -3.35 -26.79
C GLN A 63 4.25 -3.57 -27.62
N PHE A 64 5.42 -3.36 -27.03
CA PHE A 64 6.69 -3.66 -27.70
C PHE A 64 6.80 -5.14 -28.08
N ALA A 65 6.48 -6.06 -27.16
CA ALA A 65 6.50 -7.49 -27.44
C ALA A 65 5.52 -7.90 -28.54
N LEU A 66 4.32 -7.31 -28.56
CA LEU A 66 3.34 -7.53 -29.63
C LEU A 66 3.90 -7.12 -31.00
N GLU A 67 4.54 -5.96 -31.10
CA GLU A 67 5.17 -5.50 -32.34
C GLU A 67 6.30 -6.43 -32.79
N GLN A 68 7.11 -6.95 -31.86
CA GLN A 68 8.13 -7.97 -32.20
C GLN A 68 7.50 -9.25 -32.76
N VAL A 69 6.38 -9.70 -32.18
CA VAL A 69 5.66 -10.90 -32.62
C VAL A 69 5.07 -10.72 -34.03
N LYS A 70 4.48 -9.56 -34.33
CA LYS A 70 3.98 -9.25 -35.68
C LYS A 70 5.07 -9.29 -36.75
N ILE A 71 6.26 -8.79 -36.43
CA ILE A 71 7.41 -8.83 -37.35
C ILE A 71 7.89 -10.26 -37.59
N ALA A 72 7.97 -11.07 -36.53
CA ALA A 72 8.44 -12.46 -36.64
C ALA A 72 7.42 -13.38 -37.33
N PHE A 73 6.12 -13.06 -37.22
CA PHE A 73 5.01 -13.84 -37.77
C PHE A 73 4.02 -12.93 -38.51
N PRO A 74 4.32 -12.53 -39.76
CA PRO A 74 3.51 -11.56 -40.50
C PRO A 74 2.11 -12.07 -40.88
N ASP A 75 1.91 -13.39 -40.92
CA ASP A 75 0.61 -14.03 -41.21
C ASP A 75 -0.24 -14.25 -39.94
N LEU A 76 0.19 -13.71 -38.79
CA LEU A 76 -0.48 -13.89 -37.52
C LEU A 76 -1.81 -13.12 -37.47
N ASP A 77 -2.86 -13.81 -37.03
CA ASP A 77 -4.19 -13.24 -36.83
C ASP A 77 -4.22 -12.39 -35.54
N GLU A 78 -4.12 -11.06 -35.68
CA GLU A 78 -4.14 -10.11 -34.56
C GLU A 78 -5.39 -10.27 -33.68
N SER A 79 -6.52 -10.65 -34.27
CA SER A 79 -7.80 -10.85 -33.57
C SER A 79 -7.67 -11.95 -32.51
N LYS A 80 -7.02 -13.07 -32.84
CA LYS A 80 -6.77 -14.19 -31.90
C LYS A 80 -5.77 -13.84 -30.82
N LEU A 81 -4.83 -12.95 -31.13
CA LEU A 81 -3.84 -12.50 -30.16
C LEU A 81 -4.48 -11.64 -29.08
N GLY A 82 -5.47 -10.81 -29.44
CA GLY A 82 -6.25 -10.02 -28.48
C GLY A 82 -7.15 -10.86 -27.57
N GLU A 83 -7.47 -12.10 -27.93
CA GLU A 83 -8.24 -13.05 -27.12
C GLU A 83 -7.38 -13.84 -26.11
N LEU A 84 -6.04 -13.79 -26.27
CA LEU A 84 -5.11 -14.39 -25.32
C LEU A 84 -5.11 -13.58 -24.03
N ASP A 85 -5.75 -14.14 -23.01
CA ASP A 85 -5.64 -13.68 -21.63
C ASP A 85 -4.78 -14.68 -20.82
N ALA A 86 -4.17 -14.19 -19.73
CA ALA A 86 -3.37 -15.01 -18.82
C ALA A 86 -4.17 -16.15 -18.17
N LEU A 87 -5.50 -16.05 -18.14
CA LEU A 87 -6.40 -17.09 -17.65
C LEU A 87 -6.84 -18.09 -18.72
N ASN A 88 -6.28 -18.03 -19.93
CA ASN A 88 -6.56 -18.96 -21.02
C ASN A 88 -5.31 -19.74 -21.42
N LYS A 89 -5.50 -20.95 -21.95
CA LYS A 89 -4.44 -21.76 -22.57
C LYS A 89 -4.86 -22.22 -23.96
N ILE A 90 -3.88 -22.55 -24.78
CA ILE A 90 -4.12 -23.12 -26.12
C ILE A 90 -4.10 -24.64 -26.01
N VAL A 91 -5.21 -25.29 -26.38
CA VAL A 91 -5.31 -26.75 -26.52
C VAL A 91 -5.82 -27.03 -27.94
N ASP A 92 -5.05 -27.80 -28.71
CA ASP A 92 -5.36 -28.14 -30.11
C ASP A 92 -5.69 -26.92 -30.99
N GLY A 93 -4.99 -25.80 -30.77
CA GLY A 93 -5.19 -24.55 -31.51
C GLY A 93 -6.45 -23.75 -31.11
N LYS A 94 -7.13 -24.12 -30.01
CA LYS A 94 -8.27 -23.38 -29.45
C LYS A 94 -7.96 -22.82 -28.06
N LEU A 95 -8.47 -21.62 -27.79
CA LEU A 95 -8.42 -21.03 -26.45
C LEU A 95 -9.43 -21.72 -25.55
N VAL A 96 -8.95 -22.19 -24.40
CA VAL A 96 -9.77 -22.76 -23.33
C VAL A 96 -9.35 -22.13 -21.99
N PRO A 97 -10.28 -21.96 -21.03
CA PRO A 97 -9.93 -21.47 -19.70
C PRO A 97 -8.84 -22.32 -19.05
N PHE A 98 -7.87 -21.66 -18.43
CA PHE A 98 -6.88 -22.27 -17.59
C PHE A 98 -7.55 -22.65 -16.26
N ALA A 99 -7.82 -23.95 -16.07
CA ALA A 99 -8.07 -24.51 -14.76
C ALA A 99 -6.72 -24.92 -14.17
N PRO A 100 -6.26 -24.31 -13.06
CA PRO A 100 -5.15 -24.87 -12.30
C PRO A 100 -5.58 -26.28 -11.89
N ALA A 101 -4.79 -27.30 -12.22
CA ALA A 101 -5.00 -28.61 -11.59
C ALA A 101 -4.88 -28.40 -10.08
N ASP A 102 -5.90 -28.84 -9.33
CA ASP A 102 -6.02 -28.66 -7.88
C ASP A 102 -4.66 -28.56 -7.21
N ALA A 103 -4.38 -27.40 -6.60
CA ALA A 103 -3.23 -27.24 -5.73
C ALA A 103 -3.48 -28.15 -4.52
N ALA A 104 -2.96 -29.38 -4.60
CA ALA A 104 -2.91 -30.34 -3.52
C ALA A 104 -1.96 -29.87 -2.41
#